data_AF-A0A5B8Z1C7-F1
#
_entry.id   AF-A0A5B8Z1C7-F1
#
_cell.length_a   1.000
_cell.length_b   1.000
_cell.length_c   1.000
_cell.angle_alpha   90.00
_cell.angle_beta   90.00
_cell.angle_gamma   90.00
#
_symmetry.space_group_name_H-M   'P 1'
#
loop_
_entity.id
_entity.type
_entity.pdbx_description
1 polymer ?
#
loop_
_entity_poly.entity_id
_entity_poly.type
_entity_poly.pdbx_seq_one_letter_code
_entity_poly.pdbx_strand_id
1 'polypeptide(L)' 'MYQKNCDRCFRPSFSSSEIGIWLCPICKNDLTEYPFFDAMTLERINVKVLPFQKKIDCYQNKLS' A
#
# COMPACT_ATOMS: atom_id res chain seq x y z
N MET A 1 3.36 -0.95 -7.02
CA MET A 1 3.94 0.06 -6.10
C MET A 1 2.77 0.85 -5.53
N TYR A 2 2.71 1.05 -4.22
CA TYR A 2 1.54 1.67 -3.56
C TYR A 2 1.85 3.09 -3.12
N GLN A 3 0.82 3.92 -3.13
CA GLN A 3 0.86 5.29 -2.63
C GLN A 3 -0.21 5.50 -1.56
N LYS A 4 0.13 6.27 -0.53
CA LYS A 4 -0.79 6.89 0.43
C LYS A 4 -0.51 8.38 0.50
N ASN A 5 -1.54 9.18 0.79
CA ASN A 5 -1.39 10.62 0.92
C ASN A 5 -1.41 11.00 2.40
N CYS A 6 -0.36 11.67 2.87
CA CYS A 6 -0.32 12.19 4.23
C CYS A 6 -1.10 13.50 4.31
N ASP A 7 -2.07 13.57 5.22
CA ASP A 7 -2.89 14.74 5.53
C ASP A 7 -2.12 15.87 6.23
N ARG A 8 -1.07 15.55 6.99
CA ARG A 8 -0.24 16.55 7.68
C ARG A 8 0.79 17.20 6.77
N CYS A 9 1.42 16.41 5.92
CA CYS A 9 2.45 16.90 5.00
C CYS A 9 1.89 17.33 3.64
N PHE A 10 0.64 16.96 3.34
CA PHE A 10 0.02 17.11 2.02
C PHE A 10 0.90 16.54 0.89
N ARG A 11 1.58 15.42 1.18
CA ARG A 11 2.54 14.78 0.28
C ARG A 11 2.24 13.30 0.11
N PRO A 12 2.53 12.73 -1.07
CA PRO A 12 2.47 11.30 -1.28
C PRO A 12 3.59 10.59 -0.53
N SER A 13 3.28 9.41 -0.02
CA SER A 13 4.19 8.45 0.58
C SER A 13 4.08 7.16 -0.23
N PHE A 14 5.21 6.52 -0.51
CA PHE A 14 5.28 5.33 -1.36
C PHE A 14 5.78 4.12 -0.57
N SER A 15 5.25 2.95 -0.90
CA SER A 15 5.68 1.66 -0.35
C SER A 15 5.61 0.59 -1.42
N SER A 16 6.52 -0.39 -1.33
CA SER A 16 6.45 -1.61 -2.13
C SER A 16 5.44 -2.62 -1.58
N SER A 17 4.91 -2.40 -0.38
CA SER A 17 4.01 -3.32 0.32
C SER A 17 2.72 -2.66 0.78
N GLU A 18 1.62 -3.38 0.64
CA GLU A 18 0.30 -3.01 1.13
C GLU A 18 0.04 -3.41 2.60
N ILE A 19 0.95 -4.18 3.21
CA ILE A 19 0.79 -4.72 4.56
C ILE A 19 1.73 -4.05 5.56
N GLY A 20 1.35 -4.10 6.83
CA GLY A 20 2.14 -3.60 7.95
C GLY A 20 1.88 -2.12 8.28
N ILE A 21 2.61 -1.64 9.28
CA ILE A 21 2.52 -0.25 9.73
C ILE A 21 3.10 0.65 8.64
N TRP A 22 2.38 1.70 8.30
CA TRP A 22 2.84 2.69 7.33
C TRP A 22 3.00 4.04 8.00
N LEU A 23 4.24 4.45 8.26
CA LEU A 23 4.54 5.78 8.78
C LEU A 23 4.90 6.73 7.64
N CYS A 24 4.39 7.96 7.70
CA CYS A 24 4.82 9.02 6.80
C CYS A 24 6.35 9.23 6.97
N PRO A 25 7.16 9.18 5.90
CA PRO A 25 8.61 9.33 6.01
C PRO A 25 9.05 10.75 6.42
N ILE A 26 8.15 11.72 6.32
CA ILE A 26 8.44 13.14 6.61
C ILE A 26 8.07 13.49 8.06
N CYS A 27 6.83 13.23 8.47
CA CYS A 27 6.33 13.64 9.79
C CYS A 27 6.09 12.48 10.76
N LYS A 28 6.35 11.24 10.35
CA LYS A 28 6.07 10.02 11.13
C LYS A 28 4.61 9.81 11.52
N ASN A 29 3.67 10.55 10.91
CA ASN A 29 2.24 10.31 11.10
C ASN A 29 1.89 8.87 10.65
N ASP A 30 1.03 8.21 11.40
CA ASP A 30 0.56 6.87 11.05
C ASP A 30 -0.46 6.96 9.93
N LEU A 31 -0.14 6.31 8.80
CA LEU A 31 -0.95 6.22 7.59
C LEU A 31 -1.52 4.81 7.41
N THR A 32 -1.41 3.91 8.38
CA THR A 32 -1.78 2.48 8.25
C THR A 32 -3.21 2.32 7.77
N GLU A 33 -4.14 3.10 8.31
CA GLU A 33 -5.57 3.07 7.97
C GLU A 33 -5.95 3.94 6.75
N TYR A 34 -4.99 4.62 6.13
CA TYR A 34 -5.27 5.51 5.00
C TYR A 34 -5.57 4.71 3.73
N PRO A 35 -6.39 5.26 2.81
CA PRO A 35 -6.67 4.63 1.52
C PRO A 35 -5.40 4.40 0.71
N PHE A 36 -5.33 3.24 0.07
CA PHE A 36 -4.26 2.90 -0.86
C PHE A 36 -4.62 3.36 -2.28
N PHE A 37 -3.60 3.78 -3.00
CA PHE A 37 -3.66 4.09 -4.42
C PHE A 37 -2.57 3.33 -5.15
N ASP A 38 -2.82 2.97 -6.40
CA ASP A 38 -1.76 2.56 -7.31
C ASP A 38 -0.84 3.76 -7.57
N ALA A 39 0.46 3.60 -7.37
CA ALA A 39 1.41 4.71 -7.53
C ALA A 39 1.58 5.16 -8.99
N MET A 40 1.19 4.34 -9.96
CA MET A 40 1.28 4.65 -11.39
C MET A 40 -0.05 5.17 -11.95
N THR A 41 -1.17 4.53 -11.59
CA THR A 41 -2.49 4.88 -12.14
C THR A 41 -3.29 5.85 -11.26
N LEU A 42 -2.90 6.03 -10.00
CA LEU A 42 -3.62 6.81 -8.97
C LEU A 42 -5.03 6.29 -8.67
N GLU A 43 -5.36 5.08 -9.13
CA GLU A 43 -6.64 4.45 -8.84
C GLU A 43 -6.65 3.93 -7.40
N ARG A 44 -7.81 4.04 -6.74
CA ARG A 44 -7.98 3.59 -5.37
C ARG A 44 -7.99 2.05 -5.31
N ILE A 45 -7.11 1.48 -4.50
CA ILE A 45 -7.00 0.04 -4.30
C ILE A 45 -7.78 -0.36 -3.04
N ASN A 46 -8.75 -1.27 -3.18
CA ASN A 46 -9.48 -1.84 -2.05
C ASN A 46 -8.73 -3.04 -1.46
N VAL A 47 -7.85 -2.77 -0.50
CA VAL A 47 -6.97 -3.76 0.16
C VAL A 47 -7.67 -4.82 0.99
N LYS A 48 -8.98 -4.72 1.31
CA LYS A 48 -9.69 -5.73 2.13
C LYS A 48 -9.68 -7.13 1.52
N VAL A 49 -9.45 -7.26 0.21
CA VAL A 49 -9.58 -8.51 -0.54
C VAL A 49 -8.20 -9.10 -0.94
N LEU A 50 -7.15 -8.28 -0.94
CA LEU A 50 -5.90 -8.59 -1.66
C LEU A 50 -4.77 -9.29 -0.88
N PRO A 51 -4.59 -9.18 0.45
CA PRO A 51 -3.34 -9.63 1.08
C PRO A 51 -3.20 -11.15 1.22
N PHE A 52 -4.29 -11.92 1.23
CA PHE A 52 -4.20 -13.39 1.25
C PHE A 52 -4.10 -13.98 -0.16
N GLN A 53 -4.97 -13.53 -1.07
CA GLN A 53 -5.00 -14.03 -2.44
C GLN A 53 -3.69 -13.76 -3.18
N LYS A 54 -3.16 -12.53 -3.13
CA LYS A 54 -1.86 -12.22 -3.77
C LYS A 54 -0.70 -13.02 -3.19
N LYS A 55 -0.72 -13.33 -1.89
CA LYS A 55 0.29 -14.20 -1.27
C LYS A 55 0.17 -15.61 -1.84
N ILE A 56 -1.03 -16.19 -1.88
CA ILE A 56 -1.29 -17.51 -2.48
C ILE A 56 -0.81 -17.53 -3.94
N ASP A 57 -1.18 -16.53 -4.74
CA ASP A 57 -0.84 -16.47 -6.16
C ASP A 57 0.69 -16.39 -6.38
N CYS A 58 1.43 -15.67 -5.53
CA CYS A 58 2.89 -15.61 -5.60
C CYS A 58 3.55 -16.96 -5.26
N TYR A 59 2.99 -17.73 -4.32
CA TYR A 59 3.49 -19.07 -4.01
C TYR A 59 3.14 -20.08 -5.12
N GLN A 60 1.94 -20.01 -5.68
CA GLN A 60 1.49 -20.91 -6.75
C GLN A 60 2.26 -20.67 -8.06
N ASN A 61 2.53 -19.42 -8.44
CA ASN A 61 3.29 -19.09 -9.65
C ASN A 61 4.81 -19.37 -9.55
N LYS A 62 5.34 -19.69 -8.36
CA LYS A 62 6.73 -20.12 -8.19
C LYS A 62 6.93 -21.64 -8.32
N LEU A 63 5.84 -22.41 -8.43
CA LEU A 63 5.83 -23.87 -8.51
C LEU A 63 5.50 -24.40 -9.92
N SER A 64 5.40 -23.52 -10.92
CA SER A 64 5.08 -23.87 -12.31
C SER A 64 6.22 -23.59 -13.27
#